data_AF-A0A660QKJ2-F1
#
_entry.id   AF-A0A660QKJ2-F1
#
_cell.length_a   1.000
_cell.length_b   1.000
_cell.length_c   1.000
_cell.angle_alpha   90.00
_cell.angle_beta   90.00
_cell.angle_gamma   90.00
#
_symmetry.space_group_name_H-M   'P 1'
#
loop_
_entity.id
_entity.type
_entity.pdbx_description
1 polymer ?
#
loop_
_entity_poly.entity_id
_entity_poly.type
_entity_poly.pdbx_seq_one_letter_code
_entity_poly.pdbx_strand_id
1 'polypeptide(L)'
;MLYAMNIMPGYDDTHIRIPGFSVDRENGKLYEELWKLVLEIDPDIVIITSWNEWHEGSEIEPSVEYGRKFLDLTKKWAELWKNRDRLMIDAEKLKSYFKYQFIPELKLLRASMYVRPDSKRVYIASDNLLACYALKLLGDPLAFILEKELEKYGKGYDEEHEIVVGIKIPDVFYARYNEYIDSIFSEKFGLIEVVYEKPDKSRVINDWEKYADLVVYKALNELTDGNLQEAEACFKHLLEIWDGWGFKDESYSSYYQTYKTGLFVILSNRLKKYGSEVVEKYAYDVEKARQILMSLQTDEGGFTVGYEIKDDGVVPADDVNTETTSIVTIALFE
;
A
#
# COMPACT_ATOMS: atom_id res chain seq x y z
N MET A 1 18.90 -8.74 23.38
CA MET A 1 19.39 -10.02 22.82
C MET A 1 19.56 -9.76 21.33
N LEU A 2 20.70 -10.11 20.76
CA LEU A 2 20.95 -9.94 19.32
C LEU A 2 20.48 -11.19 18.59
N TYR A 3 19.64 -11.05 17.58
CA TYR A 3 19.12 -12.14 16.77
C TYR A 3 19.74 -12.09 15.37
N ALA A 4 20.41 -13.17 15.00
CA ALA A 4 21.05 -13.31 13.69
C ALA A 4 20.44 -14.47 12.92
N MET A 5 20.12 -14.24 11.65
CA MET A 5 19.62 -15.26 10.73
C MET A 5 20.70 -15.59 9.68
N ASN A 6 20.99 -16.87 9.49
CA ASN A 6 21.88 -17.34 8.44
C ASN A 6 21.09 -17.83 7.23
N ILE A 7 21.47 -17.39 6.04
CA ILE A 7 20.83 -17.77 4.77
C ILE A 7 21.88 -18.22 3.76
N MET A 8 21.52 -19.15 2.88
CA MET A 8 22.39 -19.72 1.85
C MET A 8 21.63 -20.01 0.56
N PRO A 9 22.27 -19.93 -0.62
CA PRO A 9 21.57 -20.12 -1.88
C PRO A 9 21.23 -21.58 -2.18
N GLY A 10 21.95 -22.52 -1.56
CA GLY A 10 21.85 -23.98 -1.71
C GLY A 10 23.02 -24.64 -0.98
N TYR A 11 23.13 -25.96 -1.09
CA TYR A 11 24.20 -26.74 -0.46
C TYR A 11 24.46 -28.03 -1.25
N ASP A 12 25.70 -28.40 -1.51
CA ASP A 12 26.06 -29.72 -2.04
C ASP A 12 27.51 -30.10 -1.64
N ASP A 13 27.66 -31.08 -0.75
CA ASP A 13 28.96 -31.63 -0.36
C ASP A 13 29.19 -33.07 -0.84
N THR A 14 28.35 -33.56 -1.76
CA THR A 14 28.38 -34.96 -2.24
C THR A 14 29.66 -35.31 -2.98
N HIS A 15 30.39 -34.30 -3.46
CA HIS A 15 31.70 -34.46 -4.08
C HIS A 15 32.84 -34.73 -3.08
N ILE A 16 32.66 -34.38 -1.80
CA ILE A 16 33.74 -34.43 -0.78
C ILE A 16 33.38 -35.25 0.47
N ARG A 17 32.12 -35.64 0.70
CA ARG A 17 31.68 -36.43 1.87
C ARG A 17 30.87 -37.68 1.50
N ILE A 18 30.96 -38.72 2.35
CA ILE A 18 30.20 -39.97 2.23
C ILE A 18 29.68 -40.40 3.62
N PRO A 19 28.35 -40.39 3.87
CA PRO A 19 27.32 -39.87 2.97
C PRO A 19 27.42 -38.33 2.87
N GLY A 20 27.23 -37.79 1.67
CA GLY A 20 27.05 -36.35 1.45
C GLY A 20 25.58 -35.93 1.55
N PHE A 21 25.34 -34.63 1.45
CA PHE A 21 24.03 -33.98 1.51
C PHE A 21 23.94 -32.91 0.42
N SER A 22 22.77 -32.77 -0.19
CA SER A 22 22.52 -31.81 -1.27
C SER A 22 21.13 -31.20 -1.13
N VAL A 23 21.05 -29.88 -1.35
CA VAL A 23 19.87 -29.03 -1.39
C VAL A 23 20.00 -28.15 -2.62
N ASP A 24 19.11 -28.34 -3.58
CA ASP A 24 19.10 -27.59 -4.83
C ASP A 24 18.82 -26.10 -4.57
N ARG A 25 19.46 -25.25 -5.37
CA ARG A 25 19.24 -23.80 -5.38
C ARG A 25 17.87 -23.43 -5.95
N GLU A 26 17.19 -24.37 -6.62
CA GLU A 26 15.91 -24.17 -7.32
C GLU A 26 15.96 -22.95 -8.25
N ASN A 27 17.05 -22.81 -9.00
CA ASN A 27 17.31 -21.67 -9.89
C ASN A 27 17.27 -20.28 -9.19
N GLY A 28 17.47 -20.23 -7.87
CA GLY A 28 17.44 -19.03 -7.03
C GLY A 28 16.25 -18.96 -6.08
N LYS A 29 15.20 -19.76 -6.31
CA LYS A 29 13.97 -19.70 -5.52
C LYS A 29 14.20 -19.97 -4.03
N LEU A 30 15.03 -20.96 -3.68
CA LEU A 30 15.38 -21.24 -2.28
C LEU A 30 15.93 -19.97 -1.58
N TYR A 31 16.85 -19.27 -2.25
CA TYR A 31 17.47 -18.08 -1.70
C TYR A 31 16.47 -16.93 -1.53
N GLU A 32 15.56 -16.76 -2.49
CA GLU A 32 14.49 -15.76 -2.40
C GLU A 32 13.54 -16.06 -1.23
N GLU A 33 13.14 -17.32 -1.02
CA GLU A 33 12.29 -17.69 0.13
C GLU A 33 12.99 -17.40 1.46
N LEU A 34 14.30 -17.65 1.57
CA LEU A 34 15.05 -17.30 2.77
C LEU A 34 15.13 -15.77 2.99
N TRP A 35 15.22 -14.97 1.93
CA TRP A 35 15.15 -13.52 2.03
C TRP A 35 13.76 -13.01 2.41
N LYS A 36 12.68 -13.65 1.95
CA LYS A 36 11.32 -13.33 2.40
C LYS A 36 11.15 -13.59 3.89
N LEU A 37 11.70 -14.69 4.40
CA LEU A 37 11.73 -14.96 5.83
C LEU A 37 12.57 -13.92 6.60
N VAL A 38 13.66 -13.42 6.03
CA VAL A 38 14.42 -12.31 6.63
C VAL A 38 13.56 -11.06 6.79
N LEU A 39 12.73 -10.72 5.78
CA LEU A 39 11.81 -9.57 5.89
C LEU A 39 10.71 -9.79 6.94
N GLU A 40 10.19 -11.02 7.04
CA GLU A 40 9.13 -11.36 7.99
C GLU A 40 9.62 -11.43 9.45
N ILE A 41 10.78 -12.05 9.66
CA ILE A 41 11.35 -12.24 11.00
C ILE A 41 12.03 -10.97 11.52
N ASP A 42 12.53 -10.13 10.60
CA ASP A 42 13.23 -8.89 10.88
C ASP A 42 14.41 -9.05 11.87
N PRO A 43 15.46 -9.81 11.51
CA PRO A 43 16.59 -10.02 12.40
C PRO A 43 17.45 -8.76 12.57
N ASP A 44 18.28 -8.72 13.63
CA ASP A 44 19.29 -7.67 13.80
C ASP A 44 20.44 -7.83 12.78
N ILE A 45 20.76 -9.09 12.42
CA ILE A 45 21.87 -9.43 11.52
C ILE A 45 21.44 -10.53 10.55
N VAL A 46 21.80 -10.36 9.28
CA VAL A 46 21.74 -11.43 8.28
C VAL A 46 23.16 -11.88 7.94
N ILE A 47 23.40 -13.18 8.07
CA ILE A 47 24.65 -13.83 7.67
C ILE A 47 24.38 -14.55 6.35
N ILE A 48 25.27 -14.37 5.37
CA ILE A 48 25.21 -15.10 4.11
C ILE A 48 26.29 -16.17 4.13
N THR A 49 25.88 -17.42 4.15
CA THR A 49 26.76 -18.57 3.93
C THR A 49 26.59 -18.99 2.47
N SER A 50 27.55 -18.72 1.59
CA SER A 50 28.88 -18.13 1.82
C SER A 50 29.27 -17.22 0.66
N TRP A 51 30.38 -16.48 0.78
CA TRP A 51 30.98 -15.87 -0.40
C TRP A 51 31.42 -16.98 -1.39
N ASN A 52 32.27 -17.92 -0.96
CA ASN A 52 32.96 -18.85 -1.85
C ASN A 52 33.30 -20.22 -1.25
N GLU A 53 32.42 -20.81 -0.41
CA GLU A 53 32.61 -22.20 0.04
C GLU A 53 32.16 -23.20 -1.04
N TRP A 54 32.94 -23.25 -2.12
CA TRP A 54 32.70 -24.08 -3.31
C TRP A 54 32.64 -25.57 -3.00
N HIS A 55 33.33 -26.02 -1.95
CA HIS A 55 33.32 -27.43 -1.55
C HIS A 55 31.96 -27.88 -1.00
N GLU A 56 31.15 -26.95 -0.51
CA GLU A 56 29.80 -27.20 -0.01
C GLU A 56 28.72 -26.62 -0.93
N GLY A 57 29.09 -26.11 -2.11
CA GLY A 57 28.14 -25.58 -3.10
C GLY A 57 27.26 -24.44 -2.59
N SER A 58 27.71 -23.67 -1.59
CA SER A 58 26.94 -22.59 -0.92
C SER A 58 27.32 -21.18 -1.38
N GLU A 59 28.23 -21.06 -2.34
CA GLU A 59 28.79 -19.79 -2.81
C GLU A 59 27.75 -18.87 -3.47
N ILE A 60 27.87 -17.56 -3.22
CA ILE A 60 27.25 -16.50 -4.03
C ILE A 60 28.23 -15.88 -5.04
N GLU A 61 29.52 -16.23 -4.96
CA GLU A 61 30.55 -15.83 -5.91
C GLU A 61 30.14 -16.21 -7.35
N PRO A 62 30.36 -15.33 -8.35
CA PRO A 62 29.95 -15.63 -9.71
C PRO A 62 30.56 -16.92 -10.27
N SER A 63 29.70 -17.76 -10.85
CA SER A 63 30.08 -19.03 -11.45
C SER A 63 29.80 -19.06 -12.96
N VAL A 64 30.27 -20.10 -13.66
CA VAL A 64 29.92 -20.32 -15.07
C VAL A 64 28.43 -20.65 -15.23
N GLU A 65 27.87 -21.41 -14.28
CA GLU A 65 26.49 -21.90 -14.26
C GLU A 65 25.49 -20.79 -13.94
N TYR A 66 25.83 -19.91 -12.99
CA TYR A 66 24.90 -18.93 -12.44
C TYR A 66 25.25 -17.47 -12.74
N GLY A 67 26.43 -17.20 -13.30
CA GLY A 67 26.89 -15.84 -13.57
C GLY A 67 26.81 -15.00 -12.30
N ARG A 68 26.20 -13.80 -12.38
CA ARG A 68 26.02 -12.88 -11.24
C ARG A 68 24.72 -13.07 -10.46
N LYS A 69 23.89 -14.07 -10.79
CA LYS A 69 22.52 -14.21 -10.27
C LYS A 69 22.43 -14.04 -8.75
N PHE A 70 23.25 -14.76 -7.99
CA PHE A 70 23.17 -14.71 -6.53
C PHE A 70 23.69 -13.39 -5.95
N LEU A 71 24.67 -12.74 -6.57
CA LEU A 71 25.05 -11.37 -6.19
C LEU A 71 23.93 -10.37 -6.43
N ASP A 72 23.24 -10.46 -7.58
CA ASP A 72 22.18 -9.54 -7.93
C ASP A 72 20.94 -9.77 -7.05
N LEU A 73 20.63 -11.02 -6.68
CA LEU A 73 19.62 -11.36 -5.66
C LEU A 73 20.01 -10.80 -4.29
N THR A 74 21.24 -11.03 -3.83
CA THR A 74 21.73 -10.47 -2.55
C THR A 74 21.59 -8.96 -2.54
N LYS A 75 21.99 -8.26 -3.63
CA LYS A 75 21.84 -6.81 -3.73
C LYS A 75 20.38 -6.38 -3.61
N LYS A 76 19.50 -6.95 -4.44
CA LYS A 76 18.07 -6.66 -4.49
C LYS A 76 17.42 -6.75 -3.10
N TRP A 77 17.60 -7.88 -2.42
CA TRP A 77 16.96 -8.12 -1.13
C TRP A 77 17.64 -7.39 0.04
N ALA A 78 18.97 -7.27 0.03
CA ALA A 78 19.67 -6.54 1.08
C ALA A 78 19.38 -5.04 1.03
N GLU A 79 19.20 -4.44 -0.16
CA GLU A 79 18.79 -3.04 -0.28
C GLU A 79 17.39 -2.82 0.30
N LEU A 80 16.44 -3.69 -0.07
CA LEU A 80 15.08 -3.65 0.47
C LEU A 80 15.06 -3.81 1.99
N TRP A 81 15.77 -4.81 2.54
CA TRP A 81 15.83 -5.06 3.98
C TRP A 81 16.50 -3.91 4.74
N LYS A 82 17.59 -3.33 4.23
CA LYS A 82 18.28 -2.22 4.91
C LYS A 82 17.49 -0.91 4.92
N ASN A 83 16.54 -0.74 4.01
CA ASN A 83 15.72 0.47 3.97
C ASN A 83 14.71 0.55 5.13
N ARG A 84 14.35 -0.58 5.76
CA ARG A 84 13.44 -0.62 6.92
C ARG A 84 13.88 0.30 8.06
N ASP A 85 15.19 0.38 8.31
CA ASP A 85 15.76 1.18 9.41
C ASP A 85 15.66 2.69 9.17
N ARG A 86 15.37 3.10 7.94
CA ARG A 86 15.30 4.51 7.51
C ARG A 86 13.88 5.05 7.41
N LEU A 87 12.91 4.15 7.40
CA LEU A 87 11.52 4.46 7.10
C LEU A 87 10.72 4.23 8.38
N MET A 88 10.37 5.31 9.06
CA MET A 88 9.53 5.27 10.26
C MET A 88 8.40 6.28 10.08
N ILE A 89 7.17 5.83 10.27
CA ILE A 89 6.01 6.71 10.29
C ILE A 89 5.95 7.42 11.65
N ASP A 90 5.86 8.74 11.61
CA ASP A 90 5.53 9.55 12.77
C ASP A 90 4.01 9.53 12.98
N ALA A 91 3.55 8.60 13.81
CA ALA A 91 2.13 8.41 14.11
C ALA A 91 1.51 9.63 14.84
N GLU A 92 2.31 10.41 15.57
CA GLU A 92 1.80 11.58 16.29
C GLU A 92 1.63 12.78 15.35
N LYS A 93 2.55 12.99 14.40
CA LYS A 93 2.33 13.92 13.29
C LYS A 93 1.13 13.51 12.44
N LEU A 94 0.96 12.22 12.17
CA LEU A 94 -0.19 11.70 11.41
C LEU A 94 -1.53 12.00 12.12
N LYS A 95 -1.64 11.74 13.43
CA LYS A 95 -2.82 12.15 14.21
C LYS A 95 -3.01 13.67 14.22
N SER A 96 -1.92 14.43 14.30
CA SER A 96 -1.95 15.90 14.27
C SER A 96 -2.45 16.43 12.93
N TYR A 97 -2.12 15.77 11.82
CA TYR A 97 -2.66 16.07 10.50
C TYR A 97 -4.20 15.98 10.49
N PHE A 98 -4.76 14.84 10.89
CA PHE A 98 -6.23 14.66 10.93
C PHE A 98 -6.91 15.70 11.83
N LYS A 99 -6.33 15.99 13.01
CA LYS A 99 -6.81 17.05 13.92
C LYS A 99 -6.74 18.44 13.29
N TYR A 100 -5.72 18.70 12.48
CA TYR A 100 -5.61 19.96 11.75
C TYR A 100 -6.71 20.08 10.69
N GLN A 101 -7.07 19.00 9.99
CA GLN A 101 -8.12 18.97 8.97
C GLN A 101 -9.54 19.09 9.53
N PHE A 102 -9.74 18.73 10.79
CA PHE A 102 -11.05 18.71 11.44
C PHE A 102 -11.68 20.11 11.53
N ILE A 103 -12.95 20.19 11.13
CA ILE A 103 -13.81 21.37 11.20
C ILE A 103 -14.83 21.14 12.32
N PRO A 104 -14.68 21.78 13.50
CA PRO A 104 -15.57 21.56 14.64
C PRO A 104 -17.05 21.83 14.35
N GLU A 105 -17.34 22.80 13.48
CA GLU A 105 -18.69 23.21 13.11
C GLU A 105 -19.42 22.16 12.27
N LEU A 106 -18.69 21.42 11.42
CA LEU A 106 -19.22 20.31 10.62
C LEU A 106 -19.06 18.95 11.31
N LYS A 107 -18.10 18.83 12.23
CA LYS A 107 -17.63 17.56 12.78
C LYS A 107 -17.13 16.60 11.69
N LEU A 108 -16.52 17.14 10.65
CA LEU A 108 -15.92 16.44 9.52
C LEU A 108 -14.56 17.07 9.19
N LEU A 109 -13.76 16.39 8.39
CA LEU A 109 -12.45 16.82 7.89
C LEU A 109 -12.60 17.42 6.50
N ARG A 110 -11.86 18.48 6.23
CA ARG A 110 -11.70 19.03 4.87
C ARG A 110 -10.80 18.14 4.00
N ALA A 111 -10.89 18.34 2.70
CA ALA A 111 -10.28 17.45 1.71
C ALA A 111 -8.77 17.59 1.58
N SER A 112 -8.27 18.82 1.40
CA SER A 112 -6.82 19.05 1.20
C SER A 112 -6.28 20.20 2.03
N MET A 113 -4.95 20.27 2.18
CA MET A 113 -4.31 21.36 2.89
C MET A 113 -4.34 22.69 2.15
N TYR A 114 -3.98 22.71 0.87
CA TYR A 114 -3.63 23.96 0.19
C TYR A 114 -4.34 24.15 -1.15
N VAL A 115 -4.53 23.08 -1.92
CA VAL A 115 -5.06 23.17 -3.29
C VAL A 115 -6.54 23.55 -3.28
N ARG A 116 -6.96 24.47 -4.15
CA ARG A 116 -8.37 24.79 -4.34
C ARG A 116 -8.91 24.01 -5.54
N PRO A 117 -10.19 23.59 -5.50
CA PRO A 117 -11.20 23.93 -4.50
C PRO A 117 -11.14 23.11 -3.19
N ASP A 118 -10.33 22.04 -3.15
CA ASP A 118 -10.41 21.00 -2.11
C ASP A 118 -10.05 21.47 -0.69
N SER A 119 -9.15 22.43 -0.55
CA SER A 119 -8.87 23.12 0.72
C SER A 119 -10.06 23.92 1.28
N LYS A 120 -11.13 24.08 0.50
CA LYS A 120 -12.42 24.68 0.87
C LYS A 120 -13.59 23.69 0.75
N ARG A 121 -13.31 22.39 0.68
CA ARG A 121 -14.34 21.35 0.56
C ARG A 121 -14.22 20.30 1.66
N VAL A 122 -15.36 19.71 1.95
CA VAL A 122 -15.51 18.47 2.71
C VAL A 122 -16.20 17.46 1.81
N TYR A 123 -15.55 16.34 1.53
CA TYR A 123 -16.20 15.19 0.91
C TYR A 123 -16.73 14.26 2.00
N ILE A 124 -18.03 13.97 1.95
CA ILE A 124 -18.68 13.12 2.95
C ILE A 124 -18.13 11.68 2.93
N ALA A 125 -17.95 11.12 1.74
CA ALA A 125 -17.55 9.72 1.57
C ALA A 125 -16.03 9.55 1.57
N SER A 126 -15.38 9.76 0.43
CA SER A 126 -13.97 9.43 0.23
C SER A 126 -13.03 9.94 1.33
N ASP A 127 -13.16 11.20 1.76
CA ASP A 127 -12.35 11.73 2.86
C ASP A 127 -12.79 11.18 4.22
N ASN A 128 -14.05 11.38 4.59
CA ASN A 128 -14.49 11.24 5.97
C ASN A 128 -14.83 9.81 6.39
N LEU A 129 -15.35 8.99 5.46
CA LEU A 129 -15.51 7.54 5.69
C LEU A 129 -14.14 6.89 5.93
N LEU A 130 -13.18 7.16 5.04
CA LEU A 130 -11.84 6.58 5.14
C LEU A 130 -11.09 7.14 6.35
N ALA A 131 -11.17 8.44 6.63
CA ALA A 131 -10.54 9.05 7.80
C ALA A 131 -11.12 8.51 9.11
N CYS A 132 -12.43 8.28 9.17
CA CYS A 132 -13.07 7.63 10.31
C CYS A 132 -12.45 6.26 10.59
N TYR A 133 -12.30 5.42 9.56
CA TYR A 133 -11.70 4.10 9.70
C TYR A 133 -10.20 4.16 10.05
N ALA A 134 -9.44 5.04 9.38
CA ALA A 134 -8.02 5.28 9.68
C ALA A 134 -7.81 5.71 11.14
N LEU A 135 -8.62 6.63 11.66
CA LEU A 135 -8.54 7.10 13.05
C LEU A 135 -8.90 6.01 14.05
N LYS A 136 -9.77 5.04 13.70
CA LYS A 136 -10.04 3.86 14.53
C LYS A 136 -8.79 2.99 14.66
N LEU A 137 -8.07 2.74 13.57
CA LEU A 137 -6.79 2.00 13.58
C LEU A 137 -5.74 2.72 14.44
N LEU A 138 -5.73 4.05 14.41
CA LEU A 138 -4.83 4.87 15.25
C LEU A 138 -5.28 5.01 16.70
N GLY A 139 -6.45 4.47 17.07
CA GLY A 139 -7.04 4.60 18.41
C GLY A 139 -7.37 6.04 18.83
N ASP A 140 -7.61 6.94 17.86
CA ASP A 140 -7.89 8.35 18.15
C ASP A 140 -9.40 8.59 18.34
N PRO A 141 -9.83 9.31 19.41
CA PRO A 141 -11.24 9.52 19.71
C PRO A 141 -11.99 10.36 18.66
N LEU A 142 -11.28 11.06 17.78
CA LEU A 142 -11.89 11.79 16.67
C LEU A 142 -12.72 10.87 15.77
N ALA A 143 -12.34 9.59 15.63
CA ALA A 143 -13.11 8.59 14.89
C ALA A 143 -14.58 8.50 15.33
N PHE A 144 -14.86 8.52 16.64
CA PHE A 144 -16.22 8.44 17.16
C PHE A 144 -17.06 9.66 16.80
N ILE A 145 -16.42 10.83 16.74
CA ILE A 145 -17.09 12.08 16.34
C ILE A 145 -17.50 12.01 14.87
N LEU A 146 -16.59 11.56 14.00
CA LEU A 146 -16.84 11.38 12.57
C LEU A 146 -17.93 10.34 12.32
N GLU A 147 -17.80 9.16 12.92
CA GLU A 147 -18.78 8.08 12.78
C GLU A 147 -20.20 8.55 13.10
N LYS A 148 -20.37 9.25 14.22
CA LYS A 148 -21.68 9.78 14.64
C LYS A 148 -22.23 10.82 13.66
N GLU A 149 -21.37 11.62 13.06
CA GLU A 149 -21.79 12.63 12.08
C GLU A 149 -22.16 11.97 10.74
N LEU A 150 -21.39 10.98 10.30
CA LEU A 150 -21.62 10.22 9.08
C LEU A 150 -22.95 9.45 9.08
N GLU A 151 -23.50 9.06 10.23
CA GLU A 151 -24.85 8.47 10.33
C GLU A 151 -25.95 9.37 9.73
N LYS A 152 -25.75 10.70 9.69
CA LYS A 152 -26.68 11.63 9.03
C LYS A 152 -26.65 11.56 7.50
N TYR A 153 -25.57 11.00 6.95
CA TYR A 153 -25.30 10.93 5.52
C TYR A 153 -25.31 9.48 5.01
N GLY A 154 -26.10 8.61 5.63
CA GLY A 154 -26.14 7.18 5.25
C GLY A 154 -24.81 6.49 5.50
N LYS A 155 -24.12 6.85 6.60
CA LYS A 155 -22.79 6.38 7.00
C LYS A 155 -21.65 6.83 6.10
N GLY A 156 -21.91 7.73 5.16
CA GLY A 156 -20.92 8.20 4.18
C GLY A 156 -20.63 7.19 3.07
N TYR A 157 -21.55 6.26 2.81
CA TYR A 157 -21.41 5.27 1.74
C TYR A 157 -21.79 5.85 0.38
N ASP A 158 -20.95 5.59 -0.62
CA ASP A 158 -21.07 6.20 -1.93
C ASP A 158 -21.06 5.19 -3.08
N GLU A 159 -21.32 3.92 -2.77
CA GLU A 159 -21.27 2.78 -3.70
C GLU A 159 -19.85 2.56 -4.27
N GLU A 160 -18.80 2.98 -3.55
CA GLU A 160 -17.41 2.88 -3.99
C GLU A 160 -16.42 2.72 -2.83
N HIS A 161 -16.22 3.77 -2.00
CA HIS A 161 -15.15 3.80 -1.01
C HIS A 161 -15.40 2.87 0.18
N GLU A 162 -16.66 2.50 0.44
CA GLU A 162 -16.98 1.64 1.56
C GLU A 162 -16.38 0.23 1.45
N ILE A 163 -15.98 -0.21 0.26
CA ILE A 163 -15.24 -1.47 0.08
C ILE A 163 -13.88 -1.45 0.75
N VAL A 164 -13.23 -0.28 0.80
CA VAL A 164 -11.96 -0.10 1.50
C VAL A 164 -12.13 -0.32 3.00
N VAL A 165 -13.32 -0.09 3.58
CA VAL A 165 -13.60 -0.37 5.00
C VAL A 165 -14.33 -1.70 5.23
N GLY A 166 -14.41 -2.55 4.20
CA GLY A 166 -14.94 -3.91 4.27
C GLY A 166 -16.45 -4.04 4.05
N ILE A 167 -17.09 -3.03 3.46
CA ILE A 167 -18.51 -3.04 3.13
C ILE A 167 -18.68 -3.26 1.62
N LYS A 168 -19.48 -4.26 1.27
CA LYS A 168 -19.73 -4.64 -0.13
C LYS A 168 -20.32 -3.47 -0.93
N ILE A 169 -19.84 -3.31 -2.16
CA ILE A 169 -20.35 -2.33 -3.15
C ILE A 169 -21.00 -3.05 -4.35
N PRO A 170 -21.78 -2.33 -5.19
CA PRO A 170 -22.27 -2.89 -6.44
C PRO A 170 -21.14 -3.34 -7.38
N ASP A 171 -21.36 -4.42 -8.15
CA ASP A 171 -20.38 -4.95 -9.12
C ASP A 171 -20.19 -4.09 -10.39
N VAL A 172 -20.85 -2.94 -10.46
CA VAL A 172 -20.83 -2.04 -11.61
C VAL A 172 -20.21 -0.72 -11.18
N PHE A 173 -19.12 -0.32 -11.84
CA PHE A 173 -18.49 0.97 -11.63
C PHE A 173 -19.14 2.04 -12.51
N TYR A 174 -19.33 3.22 -11.93
CA TYR A 174 -19.95 4.36 -12.59
C TYR A 174 -19.02 5.56 -12.52
N ALA A 175 -19.10 6.42 -13.53
CA ALA A 175 -18.51 7.75 -13.43
C ALA A 175 -19.15 8.50 -12.25
N ARG A 176 -18.40 9.43 -11.67
CA ARG A 176 -18.78 10.12 -10.44
C ARG A 176 -19.19 11.56 -10.70
N TYR A 177 -20.05 12.10 -9.84
CA TYR A 177 -20.34 13.53 -9.79
C TYR A 177 -20.44 14.00 -8.34
N ASN A 178 -20.16 15.29 -8.12
CA ASN A 178 -20.26 15.91 -6.81
C ASN A 178 -21.63 16.56 -6.64
N GLU A 179 -22.45 16.01 -5.75
CA GLU A 179 -23.69 16.62 -5.31
C GLU A 179 -23.38 17.68 -4.24
N TYR A 180 -23.79 18.92 -4.48
CA TYR A 180 -23.72 19.97 -3.47
C TYR A 180 -24.75 19.69 -2.37
N ILE A 181 -24.29 19.67 -1.12
CA ILE A 181 -25.15 19.44 0.05
C ILE A 181 -25.44 20.76 0.75
N ASP A 182 -24.39 21.46 1.18
CA ASP A 182 -24.51 22.71 1.92
C ASP A 182 -23.21 23.53 1.86
N SER A 183 -23.23 24.74 2.42
CA SER A 183 -22.03 25.51 2.69
C SER A 183 -22.13 26.15 4.07
N ILE A 184 -21.01 26.16 4.81
CA ILE A 184 -20.96 26.74 6.14
C ILE A 184 -19.75 27.65 6.30
N PHE A 185 -19.77 28.51 7.31
CA PHE A 185 -18.60 29.26 7.72
C PHE A 185 -17.88 28.53 8.86
N SER A 186 -16.63 28.16 8.64
CA SER A 186 -15.71 27.70 9.69
C SER A 186 -14.88 28.88 10.18
N GLU A 187 -14.71 29.01 11.50
CA GLU A 187 -13.86 30.06 12.08
C GLU A 187 -12.40 29.94 11.59
N LYS A 188 -11.91 28.70 11.45
CA LYS A 188 -10.53 28.42 11.05
C LYS A 188 -10.32 28.54 9.54
N PHE A 189 -11.31 28.14 8.75
CA PHE A 189 -11.12 27.96 7.30
C PHE A 189 -12.00 28.86 6.43
N GLY A 190 -12.85 29.70 7.01
CA GLY A 190 -13.80 30.52 6.27
C GLY A 190 -14.92 29.69 5.64
N LEU A 191 -15.44 30.13 4.49
CA LEU A 191 -16.50 29.42 3.78
C LEU A 191 -16.01 28.04 3.29
N ILE A 192 -16.76 27.00 3.65
CA ILE A 192 -16.53 25.60 3.29
C ILE A 192 -17.76 25.06 2.55
N GLU A 193 -17.53 24.41 1.43
CA GLU A 193 -18.55 23.64 0.70
C GLU A 193 -18.57 22.19 1.20
N VAL A 194 -19.77 21.65 1.40
CA VAL A 194 -19.99 20.23 1.72
C VAL A 194 -20.53 19.56 0.47
N VAL A 195 -19.83 18.52 0.00
CA VAL A 195 -20.19 17.77 -1.19
C VAL A 195 -20.28 16.28 -0.90
N TYR A 196 -21.17 15.61 -1.61
CA TYR A 196 -21.31 14.17 -1.60
C TYR A 196 -21.01 13.64 -3.00
N GLU A 197 -19.91 12.92 -3.14
CA GLU A 197 -19.62 12.21 -4.38
C GLU A 197 -20.60 11.04 -4.55
N LYS A 198 -21.21 10.93 -5.74
CA LYS A 198 -22.24 9.92 -6.02
C LYS A 198 -22.04 9.30 -7.41
N PRO A 199 -22.52 8.05 -7.60
CA PRO A 199 -22.45 7.40 -8.90
C PRO A 199 -23.44 8.03 -9.89
N ASP A 200 -22.95 8.40 -11.06
CA ASP A 200 -23.76 8.70 -12.23
C ASP A 200 -24.20 7.39 -12.89
N LYS A 201 -25.36 6.87 -12.48
CA LYS A 201 -25.91 5.58 -12.96
C LYS A 201 -26.20 5.56 -14.47
N SER A 202 -26.09 6.69 -15.17
CA SER A 202 -26.19 6.76 -16.63
C SER A 202 -24.85 6.50 -17.36
N ARG A 203 -23.73 6.52 -16.63
CA ARG A 203 -22.37 6.45 -17.20
C ARG A 203 -21.57 5.31 -16.57
N VAL A 204 -21.74 4.11 -17.12
CA VAL A 204 -20.99 2.91 -16.71
C VAL A 204 -19.54 2.98 -17.21
N ILE A 205 -18.59 2.61 -16.35
CA ILE A 205 -17.17 2.42 -16.70
C ILE A 205 -16.96 0.96 -17.09
N ASN A 206 -16.94 0.69 -18.40
CA ASN A 206 -16.81 -0.69 -18.91
C ASN A 206 -15.36 -1.19 -18.96
N ASP A 207 -14.39 -0.28 -19.02
CA ASP A 207 -12.96 -0.58 -19.08
C ASP A 207 -12.27 -0.36 -17.72
N TRP A 208 -12.97 -0.70 -16.64
CA TRP A 208 -12.49 -0.55 -15.25
C TRP A 208 -11.15 -1.26 -15.01
N GLU A 209 -10.87 -2.33 -15.76
CA GLU A 209 -9.62 -3.12 -15.67
C GLU A 209 -8.37 -2.28 -16.00
N LYS A 210 -8.53 -1.12 -16.66
CA LYS A 210 -7.43 -0.19 -16.97
C LYS A 210 -7.11 0.79 -15.85
N TYR A 211 -7.85 0.77 -14.75
CA TYR A 211 -7.70 1.68 -13.62
C TYR A 211 -7.34 0.87 -12.38
N ALA A 212 -6.17 1.11 -11.80
CA ALA A 212 -5.63 0.25 -10.75
C ALA A 212 -6.49 0.26 -9.48
N ASP A 213 -7.06 1.41 -9.14
CA ASP A 213 -8.01 1.57 -8.03
C ASP A 213 -9.29 0.76 -8.23
N LEU A 214 -9.91 0.81 -9.41
CA LEU A 214 -11.11 0.03 -9.71
C LEU A 214 -10.83 -1.48 -9.71
N VAL A 215 -9.65 -1.90 -10.18
CA VAL A 215 -9.22 -3.30 -10.07
C VAL A 215 -9.08 -3.72 -8.61
N VAL A 216 -8.54 -2.86 -7.74
CA VAL A 216 -8.50 -3.13 -6.30
C VAL A 216 -9.90 -3.21 -5.71
N TYR A 217 -10.80 -2.27 -6.03
CA TYR A 217 -12.18 -2.29 -5.53
C TYR A 217 -12.90 -3.57 -5.96
N LYS A 218 -12.73 -4.02 -7.21
CA LYS A 218 -13.25 -5.31 -7.67
C LYS A 218 -12.68 -6.47 -6.86
N ALA A 219 -11.36 -6.53 -6.70
CA ALA A 219 -10.68 -7.59 -5.94
C ALA A 219 -11.16 -7.65 -4.48
N LEU A 220 -11.31 -6.51 -3.83
CA LEU A 220 -11.83 -6.44 -2.46
C LEU A 220 -13.29 -6.90 -2.39
N ASN A 221 -14.13 -6.56 -3.38
CA ASN A 221 -15.50 -7.06 -3.47
C ASN A 221 -15.54 -8.58 -3.58
N GLU A 222 -14.69 -9.17 -4.43
CA GLU A 222 -14.55 -10.63 -4.57
C GLU A 222 -14.13 -11.30 -3.25
N LEU A 223 -13.21 -10.67 -2.49
CA LEU A 223 -12.86 -11.17 -1.16
C LEU A 223 -14.04 -11.15 -0.18
N THR A 224 -14.90 -10.12 -0.24
CA THR A 224 -16.12 -10.10 0.61
C THR A 224 -17.10 -11.21 0.26
N ASP A 225 -17.10 -11.68 -0.99
CA ASP A 225 -17.91 -12.81 -1.46
C ASP A 225 -17.23 -14.17 -1.23
N GLY A 226 -15.98 -14.19 -0.77
CA GLY A 226 -15.19 -15.40 -0.57
C GLY A 226 -14.56 -15.96 -1.87
N ASN A 227 -14.59 -15.19 -2.95
CA ASN A 227 -14.07 -15.53 -4.26
C ASN A 227 -12.56 -15.23 -4.34
N LEU A 228 -11.77 -16.06 -3.65
CA LEU A 228 -10.32 -15.84 -3.53
C LEU A 228 -9.60 -15.89 -4.89
N GLN A 229 -10.01 -16.79 -5.78
CA GLN A 229 -9.34 -16.97 -7.08
C GLN A 229 -9.48 -15.73 -7.97
N GLU A 230 -10.65 -15.12 -7.98
CA GLU A 230 -10.95 -13.89 -8.72
C GLU A 230 -10.20 -12.69 -8.14
N ALA A 231 -10.13 -12.59 -6.81
CA ALA A 231 -9.31 -11.57 -6.14
C ALA A 231 -7.81 -11.72 -6.47
N GLU A 232 -7.29 -12.95 -6.47
CA GLU A 232 -5.91 -13.24 -6.89
C GLU A 232 -5.65 -12.92 -8.36
N ALA A 233 -6.64 -13.13 -9.24
CA ALA A 233 -6.55 -12.76 -10.65
C ALA A 233 -6.43 -11.25 -10.81
N CYS A 234 -7.25 -10.47 -10.10
CA CYS A 234 -7.14 -9.01 -10.07
C CYS A 234 -5.78 -8.55 -9.53
N PHE A 235 -5.27 -9.19 -8.48
CA PHE A 235 -3.95 -8.89 -7.94
C PHE A 235 -2.81 -9.15 -8.94
N LYS A 236 -2.87 -10.26 -9.68
CA LYS A 236 -1.90 -10.56 -10.75
C LYS A 236 -1.99 -9.53 -11.87
N HIS A 237 -3.19 -9.11 -12.25
CA HIS A 237 -3.40 -8.05 -13.24
C HIS A 237 -2.79 -6.72 -12.80
N LEU A 238 -2.93 -6.33 -11.52
CA LEU A 238 -2.25 -5.15 -10.97
C LEU A 238 -0.73 -5.24 -11.11
N LEU A 239 -0.15 -6.42 -10.87
CA LEU A 239 1.29 -6.63 -11.00
C LEU A 239 1.79 -6.52 -12.46
N GLU A 240 0.93 -6.72 -13.47
CA GLU A 240 1.30 -6.52 -14.88
C GLU A 240 1.48 -5.03 -15.22
N ILE A 241 0.76 -4.15 -14.53
CA ILE A 241 0.83 -2.68 -14.71
C ILE A 241 1.64 -1.97 -13.62
N TRP A 242 2.22 -2.74 -12.68
CA TRP A 242 3.17 -2.26 -11.68
C TRP A 242 4.58 -2.21 -12.28
N ASP A 243 5.17 -1.02 -12.37
CA ASP A 243 6.49 -0.83 -12.98
C ASP A 243 7.66 -0.92 -11.99
N GLY A 244 7.39 -1.41 -10.78
CA GLY A 244 8.34 -1.44 -9.67
C GLY A 244 8.31 -0.18 -8.80
N TRP A 245 7.62 0.89 -9.20
CA TRP A 245 7.55 2.15 -8.45
C TRP A 245 6.13 2.60 -8.19
N GLY A 246 5.19 2.29 -9.08
CA GLY A 246 3.79 2.65 -8.96
C GLY A 246 2.97 2.10 -10.11
N PHE A 247 1.75 2.59 -10.24
CA PHE A 247 0.84 2.23 -11.34
C PHE A 247 0.85 3.31 -12.42
N LYS A 248 1.26 2.93 -13.63
CA LYS A 248 1.11 3.75 -14.85
C LYS A 248 -0.11 3.29 -15.64
N ASP A 249 -1.27 3.48 -15.04
CA ASP A 249 -2.56 3.07 -15.59
C ASP A 249 -3.15 4.15 -16.53
N GLU A 250 -4.40 3.98 -17.00
CA GLU A 250 -5.00 4.89 -17.99
C GLU A 250 -5.10 6.36 -17.49
N SER A 251 -5.17 6.56 -16.17
CA SER A 251 -5.24 7.92 -15.59
C SER A 251 -3.87 8.48 -15.19
N TYR A 252 -2.78 7.72 -15.42
CA TYR A 252 -1.43 8.22 -15.22
C TYR A 252 -1.12 9.37 -16.18
N SER A 253 -0.53 10.44 -15.64
CA SER A 253 -0.10 11.59 -16.43
C SER A 253 1.41 11.82 -16.31
N SER A 254 1.85 12.40 -15.19
CA SER A 254 3.23 12.86 -14.97
C SER A 254 3.85 12.35 -13.67
N TYR A 255 3.03 11.97 -12.70
CA TYR A 255 3.45 11.45 -11.41
C TYR A 255 2.57 10.26 -11.00
N TYR A 256 3.09 9.41 -10.12
CA TYR A 256 2.36 8.29 -9.54
C TYR A 256 1.39 8.80 -8.47
N GLN A 257 0.23 8.17 -8.35
CA GLN A 257 -0.76 8.52 -7.32
C GLN A 257 -0.58 7.62 -6.10
N THR A 258 -0.33 8.23 -4.94
CA THR A 258 -0.05 7.54 -3.67
C THR A 258 -1.19 6.63 -3.23
N TYR A 259 -2.44 7.07 -3.41
CA TYR A 259 -3.59 6.30 -2.96
C TYR A 259 -3.69 4.94 -3.67
N LYS A 260 -3.32 4.84 -4.97
CA LYS A 260 -3.32 3.57 -5.71
C LYS A 260 -2.31 2.58 -5.13
N THR A 261 -1.12 3.06 -4.77
CA THR A 261 -0.13 2.24 -4.06
C THR A 261 -0.65 1.80 -2.69
N GLY A 262 -1.36 2.69 -1.98
CA GLY A 262 -2.05 2.36 -0.72
C GLY A 262 -3.10 1.26 -0.89
N LEU A 263 -3.98 1.38 -1.88
CA LEU A 263 -4.99 0.38 -2.22
C LEU A 263 -4.38 -0.98 -2.55
N PHE A 264 -3.29 -1.01 -3.31
CA PHE A 264 -2.56 -2.26 -3.60
C PHE A 264 -2.02 -2.93 -2.33
N VAL A 265 -1.45 -2.17 -1.39
CA VAL A 265 -0.98 -2.72 -0.11
C VAL A 265 -2.14 -3.22 0.75
N ILE A 266 -3.28 -2.50 0.79
CA ILE A 266 -4.50 -2.97 1.48
C ILE A 266 -4.97 -4.31 0.91
N LEU A 267 -5.07 -4.42 -0.41
CA LEU A 267 -5.44 -5.67 -1.08
C LEU A 267 -4.46 -6.79 -0.73
N SER A 268 -3.15 -6.52 -0.74
CA SER A 268 -2.11 -7.48 -0.38
C SER A 268 -2.27 -8.00 1.05
N ASN A 269 -2.46 -7.10 2.03
CA ASN A 269 -2.65 -7.47 3.43
C ASN A 269 -3.88 -8.37 3.59
N ARG A 270 -4.97 -8.01 2.91
CA ARG A 270 -6.23 -8.76 2.99
C ARG A 270 -6.14 -10.11 2.29
N LEU A 271 -5.51 -10.21 1.12
CA LEU A 271 -5.24 -11.50 0.47
C LEU A 271 -4.45 -12.43 1.38
N LYS A 272 -3.38 -11.93 2.03
CA LYS A 272 -2.60 -12.71 3.01
C LYS A 272 -3.48 -13.19 4.17
N LYS A 273 -4.33 -12.32 4.72
CA LYS A 273 -5.28 -12.66 5.81
C LYS A 273 -6.29 -13.74 5.40
N TYR A 274 -6.69 -13.77 4.13
CA TYR A 274 -7.58 -14.78 3.56
C TYR A 274 -6.84 -16.06 3.12
N GLY A 275 -5.53 -16.17 3.39
CA GLY A 275 -4.74 -17.37 3.12
C GLY A 275 -4.23 -17.50 1.69
N SER A 276 -4.16 -16.41 0.93
CA SER A 276 -3.58 -16.44 -0.41
C SER A 276 -2.05 -16.55 -0.37
N GLU A 277 -1.52 -17.55 -1.09
CA GLU A 277 -0.07 -17.73 -1.30
C GLU A 277 0.47 -16.82 -2.43
N VAL A 278 -0.41 -16.15 -3.21
CA VAL A 278 0.05 -15.29 -4.31
C VAL A 278 0.88 -14.12 -3.80
N VAL A 279 0.54 -13.60 -2.62
CA VAL A 279 1.20 -12.45 -2.02
C VAL A 279 2.65 -12.80 -1.67
N GLU A 280 2.89 -14.02 -1.20
CA GLU A 280 4.24 -14.51 -0.88
C GLU A 280 5.12 -14.60 -2.13
N LYS A 281 4.54 -14.98 -3.27
CA LYS A 281 5.25 -14.99 -4.54
C LYS A 281 5.74 -13.60 -4.94
N TYR A 282 4.98 -12.55 -4.63
CA TYR A 282 5.28 -11.15 -4.97
C TYR A 282 5.68 -10.31 -3.76
N ALA A 283 6.19 -10.94 -2.70
CA ALA A 283 6.55 -10.26 -1.44
C ALA A 283 7.52 -9.09 -1.63
N TYR A 284 8.42 -9.17 -2.61
CA TYR A 284 9.32 -8.06 -2.95
C TYR A 284 8.55 -6.81 -3.40
N ASP A 285 7.59 -6.96 -4.32
CA ASP A 285 6.82 -5.83 -4.87
C ASP A 285 5.90 -5.23 -3.81
N VAL A 286 5.29 -6.06 -2.98
CA VAL A 286 4.43 -5.64 -1.87
C VAL A 286 5.24 -4.87 -0.82
N GLU A 287 6.39 -5.39 -0.40
CA GLU A 287 7.25 -4.70 0.56
C GLU A 287 7.85 -3.42 -0.04
N LYS A 288 8.22 -3.42 -1.32
CA LYS A 288 8.66 -2.21 -2.01
C LYS A 288 7.56 -1.15 -2.04
N ALA A 289 6.32 -1.51 -2.36
CA ALA A 289 5.17 -0.61 -2.33
C ALA A 289 4.96 -0.03 -0.92
N ARG A 290 5.06 -0.87 0.13
CA ARG A 290 4.97 -0.44 1.53
C ARG A 290 6.06 0.58 1.88
N GLN A 291 7.32 0.33 1.51
CA GLN A 291 8.43 1.26 1.75
C GLN A 291 8.28 2.58 0.99
N ILE A 292 7.75 2.55 -0.24
CA ILE A 292 7.40 3.75 -1.00
C ILE A 292 6.39 4.58 -0.19
N LEU A 293 5.29 3.98 0.27
CA LEU A 293 4.30 4.68 1.11
C LEU A 293 4.92 5.30 2.37
N MET A 294 5.80 4.56 3.05
CA MET A 294 6.46 5.05 4.26
C MET A 294 7.39 6.24 3.99
N SER A 295 7.95 6.35 2.79
CA SER A 295 8.79 7.50 2.39
C SER A 295 8.00 8.76 2.03
N LEU A 296 6.67 8.66 1.90
CA LEU A 296 5.79 9.73 1.41
C LEU A 296 5.12 10.53 2.52
N GLN A 297 5.39 10.22 3.80
CA GLN A 297 4.94 11.06 4.90
C GLN A 297 5.66 12.41 4.86
N THR A 298 4.87 13.49 4.89
CA THR A 298 5.35 14.86 4.81
C THR A 298 5.57 15.47 6.20
N ASP A 299 6.17 16.65 6.26
CA ASP A 299 6.38 17.37 7.53
C ASP A 299 5.05 17.82 8.17
N GLU A 300 4.01 18.01 7.36
CA GLU A 300 2.63 18.25 7.79
C GLU A 300 1.98 17.04 8.47
N GLY A 301 2.59 15.86 8.34
CA GLY A 301 2.20 14.62 9.01
C GLY A 301 1.32 13.69 8.18
N GLY A 302 0.64 14.20 7.16
CA GLY A 302 -0.09 13.38 6.17
C GLY A 302 0.80 12.90 5.04
N PHE A 303 0.20 12.27 4.03
CA PHE A 303 0.90 11.74 2.86
C PHE A 303 0.60 12.55 1.61
N THR A 304 1.62 12.80 0.79
CA THR A 304 1.46 13.48 -0.51
C THR A 304 0.53 12.70 -1.43
N VAL A 305 -0.29 13.40 -2.22
CA VAL A 305 -1.19 12.81 -3.22
C VAL A 305 -0.41 12.15 -4.36
N GLY A 306 0.72 12.75 -4.73
CA GLY A 306 1.53 12.32 -5.86
C GLY A 306 3.02 12.24 -5.57
N TYR A 307 3.74 11.42 -6.33
CA TYR A 307 5.20 11.31 -6.26
C TYR A 307 5.85 10.99 -7.61
N GLU A 308 7.12 11.37 -7.72
CA GLU A 308 7.99 11.10 -8.87
C GLU A 308 9.20 10.26 -8.45
N ILE A 309 9.84 9.62 -9.44
CA ILE A 309 11.10 8.91 -9.24
C ILE A 309 12.26 9.73 -9.81
N LYS A 310 13.24 10.06 -8.95
CA LYS A 310 14.46 10.81 -9.32
C LYS A 310 15.68 10.11 -8.72
N ASP A 311 16.66 9.78 -9.57
CA ASP A 311 17.90 9.11 -9.16
C ASP A 311 17.65 7.84 -8.30
N ASP A 312 16.69 7.01 -8.73
CA ASP A 312 16.22 5.82 -8.00
C ASP A 312 15.64 6.10 -6.59
N GLY A 313 15.26 7.35 -6.32
CA GLY A 313 14.60 7.79 -5.10
C GLY A 313 13.16 8.26 -5.34
N VAL A 314 12.33 8.14 -4.30
CA VAL A 314 10.94 8.62 -4.29
C VAL A 314 10.92 10.07 -3.83
N VAL A 315 10.28 10.95 -4.60
CA VAL A 315 10.18 12.38 -4.32
C VAL A 315 8.71 12.81 -4.29
N PRO A 316 8.20 13.34 -3.16
CA PRO A 316 6.87 13.93 -3.10
C PRO A 316 6.67 15.03 -4.15
N ALA A 317 5.51 15.05 -4.81
CA ALA A 317 5.26 15.90 -5.97
C ALA A 317 3.91 16.67 -5.93
N ASP A 318 3.12 16.53 -4.86
CA ASP A 318 1.78 17.12 -4.79
C ASP A 318 1.41 17.55 -3.35
N ASP A 319 0.19 18.07 -3.17
CA ASP A 319 -0.40 18.44 -1.88
C ASP A 319 -0.64 17.21 -0.99
N VAL A 320 -0.98 17.46 0.28
CA VAL A 320 -1.41 16.46 1.24
C VAL A 320 -2.92 16.54 1.40
N ASN A 321 -3.61 15.41 1.20
CA ASN A 321 -5.07 15.33 1.30
C ASN A 321 -5.55 14.23 2.26
N THR A 322 -6.80 14.33 2.70
CA THR A 322 -7.40 13.49 3.74
C THR A 322 -7.66 12.08 3.24
N GLU A 323 -8.23 11.91 2.05
CA GLU A 323 -8.44 10.62 1.39
C GLU A 323 -7.14 9.80 1.26
N THR A 324 -6.11 10.33 0.61
CA THR A 324 -4.80 9.65 0.43
C THR A 324 -4.19 9.33 1.77
N THR A 325 -4.19 10.29 2.70
CA THR A 325 -3.63 10.07 4.04
C THR A 325 -4.37 8.95 4.76
N SER A 326 -5.69 8.86 4.60
CA SER A 326 -6.51 7.80 5.19
C SER A 326 -6.20 6.44 4.58
N ILE A 327 -6.16 6.33 3.24
CA ILE A 327 -5.85 5.08 2.55
C ILE A 327 -4.45 4.57 2.94
N VAL A 328 -3.45 5.44 2.98
CA VAL A 328 -2.09 5.03 3.40
C VAL A 328 -2.05 4.63 4.88
N THR A 329 -2.79 5.33 5.74
CA THR A 329 -2.93 4.91 7.15
C THR A 329 -3.53 3.51 7.25
N ILE A 330 -4.57 3.21 6.47
CA ILE A 330 -5.18 1.86 6.44
C ILE A 330 -4.16 0.83 5.96
N ALA A 331 -3.47 1.10 4.85
CA ALA A 331 -2.46 0.21 4.28
C ALA A 331 -1.33 -0.16 5.25
N LEU A 332 -0.91 0.79 6.10
CA LEU A 332 0.25 0.62 6.99
C LEU A 332 -0.11 0.07 8.37
N PHE A 333 -1.35 0.27 8.84
CA PHE A 333 -1.79 -0.05 10.21
C PHE A 333 -2.89 -1.14 10.32
N GLU A 334 -3.48 -1.57 9.20
CA GLU A 334 -4.33 -2.79 9.13
C GLU A 334 -3.47 -4.05 9.03
#